data_AF-F0WMY8-F1
#
_entry.id   AF-F0WMY8-F1
#
_cell.length_a   1.000
_cell.length_b   1.000
_cell.length_c   1.000
_cell.angle_alpha   90.00
_cell.angle_beta   90.00
_cell.angle_gamma   90.00
#
_symmetry.space_group_name_H-M   'P 1'
#
loop_
_entity.id
_entity.type
_entity.pdbx_description
1 polymer ?
#
loop_
_entity_poly.entity_id
_entity_poly.type
_entity_poly.pdbx_seq_one_letter_code
_entity_poly.pdbx_strand_id
1 'polypeptide(L)'
;MLCDSDDDIPLSQLAKKMMNARGSKESQESDHNSSSLRGDSLNSSKKTSNKRVQKAKDSLKQTEKKKIKIEYKQQECTEELYQTLKGKLVQQLLCRWWYAIEWPVQDTSNKPPKSQELDGFRGAFILVKGEGMGSITDTRPANGKPSFLHFFALPSKQIQTLLVKAYQNQIKTLIKHEGTQAPLLAELRRACQTAEKMDTEKADTNVASILKKYQKFAQQIASSQ
;
A
#
# COMPACT_ATOMS: atom_id res chain seq x y z
N MET A 1 -44.42 5.85 -29.34
CA MET A 1 -43.32 5.21 -28.61
C MET A 1 -42.12 5.18 -29.55
N LEU A 2 -41.11 6.00 -29.27
CA LEU A 2 -39.81 6.01 -29.95
C LEU A 2 -38.79 5.60 -28.90
N CYS A 3 -38.24 4.39 -29.04
CA CYS A 3 -37.06 3.96 -28.31
C CYS A 3 -35.85 4.30 -29.18
N ASP A 4 -35.02 5.24 -28.74
CA ASP A 4 -33.68 5.45 -29.29
C ASP A 4 -32.70 4.77 -28.34
N SER A 5 -32.04 3.73 -28.85
CA SER A 5 -31.23 2.77 -28.11
C SER A 5 -29.81 2.85 -28.65
N ASP A 6 -29.05 3.83 -28.16
CA ASP A 6 -27.71 4.18 -28.66
C ASP A 6 -26.62 3.93 -27.61
N ASP A 7 -26.75 2.85 -26.82
CA ASP A 7 -25.85 2.57 -25.67
C ASP A 7 -25.06 1.25 -25.75
N ASP A 8 -25.06 0.53 -26.88
CA ASP A 8 -24.27 -0.71 -27.03
C ASP A 8 -23.34 -0.68 -28.25
N ILE A 9 -22.22 0.04 -28.13
CA ILE A 9 -21.08 -0.11 -29.04
C ILE A 9 -19.94 -0.86 -28.32
N PRO A 10 -19.49 -2.01 -28.83
CA PRO A 10 -18.40 -2.76 -28.22
C PRO A 10 -17.08 -1.99 -28.31
N LEU A 11 -16.31 -1.98 -27.21
CA LEU A 11 -15.03 -1.25 -27.06
C LEU A 11 -14.03 -1.48 -28.21
N SER A 12 -14.11 -2.62 -28.90
CA SER A 12 -13.24 -2.97 -30.03
C SER A 12 -13.38 -2.02 -31.24
N GLN A 13 -14.50 -1.29 -31.36
CA GLN A 13 -14.72 -0.35 -32.46
C GLN A 13 -14.25 1.09 -32.15
N LEU A 14 -14.05 1.44 -30.87
CA LEU A 14 -13.60 2.79 -30.47
C LEU A 14 -12.15 3.06 -30.88
N ALA A 15 -11.28 2.05 -30.81
CA ALA A 15 -9.86 2.17 -31.14
C ALA A 15 -9.62 2.44 -32.65
N LYS A 16 -10.43 1.86 -33.54
CA LYS A 16 -10.34 2.10 -34.98
C LYS A 16 -10.75 3.52 -35.37
N LYS A 17 -11.69 4.12 -34.65
CA LYS A 17 -12.15 5.50 -34.92
C LYS A 17 -11.12 6.56 -34.51
N MET A 18 -10.28 6.27 -33.52
CA MET A 18 -9.22 7.19 -33.08
C MET A 18 -7.95 7.19 -33.95
N MET A 19 -7.66 6.12 -34.70
CA MET A 19 -6.49 6.09 -35.60
C MET A 19 -6.73 6.79 -36.95
N ASN A 20 -7.98 6.87 -37.42
CA ASN A 20 -8.30 7.53 -38.69
C ASN A 20 -8.46 9.06 -38.59
N ALA A 21 -8.47 9.63 -37.38
CA ALA A 21 -8.60 11.07 -37.17
C ALA A 21 -7.25 11.82 -37.11
N ARG A 22 -6.10 11.13 -37.22
CA ARG A 22 -4.75 11.72 -37.08
C ARG A 22 -3.93 11.80 -38.39
N GLY A 23 -4.51 11.42 -39.53
CA GLY A 23 -3.78 11.29 -40.80
C GLY A 23 -4.18 12.29 -41.89
N SER A 24 -4.56 13.52 -41.56
CA SER A 24 -4.92 14.53 -42.57
C SER A 24 -4.66 15.96 -42.10
N LYS A 25 -3.43 16.47 -42.31
CA LYS A 25 -3.15 17.88 -42.65
C LYS A 25 -1.64 18.08 -42.79
N GLU A 26 -1.17 18.14 -44.02
CA GLU A 26 0.12 18.70 -44.40
C GLU A 26 -0.09 19.64 -45.59
N SER A 27 0.62 20.77 -45.56
CA SER A 27 0.87 21.80 -46.60
C SER A 27 -0.15 22.94 -46.80
N GLN A 28 0.20 24.17 -46.38
CA GLN A 28 0.68 25.25 -47.27
C GLN A 28 1.02 26.56 -46.50
N GLU A 29 2.00 27.29 -47.07
CA GLU A 29 2.70 28.51 -46.61
C GLU A 29 1.86 29.80 -46.48
N SER A 30 2.33 30.77 -45.66
CA SER A 30 2.77 32.12 -46.10
C SER A 30 2.90 33.16 -44.96
N ASP A 31 3.82 34.11 -45.15
CA ASP A 31 4.29 35.18 -44.27
C ASP A 31 3.28 36.31 -43.95
N HIS A 32 3.36 36.87 -42.72
CA HIS A 32 3.64 38.30 -42.41
C HIS A 32 3.12 38.76 -41.03
N ASN A 33 4.06 39.22 -40.20
CA ASN A 33 4.09 40.45 -39.40
C ASN A 33 2.81 40.98 -38.67
N SER A 34 2.90 41.11 -37.33
CA SER A 34 2.71 42.36 -36.55
C SER A 34 1.99 42.21 -35.19
N SER A 35 2.67 42.74 -34.16
CA SER A 35 2.13 43.58 -33.07
C SER A 35 1.21 43.03 -31.95
N SER A 36 1.67 43.33 -30.73
CA SER A 36 0.91 43.97 -29.62
C SER A 36 0.04 43.13 -28.65
N LEU A 37 0.57 43.03 -27.42
CA LEU A 37 -0.01 43.35 -26.10
C LEU A 37 -1.41 42.86 -25.65
N ARG A 38 -1.46 42.59 -24.32
CA ARG A 38 -2.61 42.40 -23.39
C ARG A 38 -3.06 40.94 -23.24
N GLY A 39 -3.37 40.39 -22.07
CA GLY A 39 -3.46 40.93 -20.71
C GLY A 39 -4.10 39.88 -19.78
N ASP A 40 -3.59 39.81 -18.55
CA ASP A 40 -4.31 39.73 -17.27
C ASP A 40 -5.34 38.62 -16.94
N SER A 41 -4.92 37.77 -15.99
CA SER A 41 -5.45 37.65 -14.61
C SER A 41 -6.94 37.94 -14.34
N LEU A 42 -7.67 36.96 -13.79
CA LEU A 42 -8.83 37.20 -12.93
C LEU A 42 -8.94 36.18 -11.78
N ASN A 43 -8.72 36.71 -10.57
CA ASN A 43 -9.05 36.19 -9.25
C ASN A 43 -10.56 36.03 -9.05
N SER A 44 -10.99 34.93 -8.41
CA SER A 44 -12.32 34.82 -7.80
C SER A 44 -12.23 34.96 -6.28
N SER A 45 -12.78 36.05 -5.74
CA SER A 45 -13.10 36.21 -4.33
C SER A 45 -14.61 36.09 -4.13
N LYS A 46 -15.07 35.43 -3.05
CA LYS A 46 -16.10 35.99 -2.17
C LYS A 46 -16.29 35.19 -0.87
N LYS A 47 -16.21 35.93 0.23
CA LYS A 47 -16.56 35.62 1.62
C LYS A 47 -18.08 35.50 1.83
N THR A 48 -18.48 34.82 2.89
CA THR A 48 -19.48 35.18 3.95
C THR A 48 -19.70 33.91 4.80
N SER A 49 -20.09 33.87 6.08
CA SER A 49 -20.17 34.78 7.23
C SER A 49 -20.41 33.90 8.48
N ASN A 50 -20.13 34.41 9.68
CA ASN A 50 -20.22 33.72 10.97
C ASN A 50 -21.68 33.42 11.44
N LYS A 51 -21.91 32.30 12.15
CA LYS A 51 -22.86 32.28 13.28
C LYS A 51 -22.52 31.25 14.37
N ARG A 52 -22.55 31.79 15.59
CA ARG A 52 -22.33 31.33 16.97
C ARG A 52 -23.25 30.20 17.46
N VAL A 53 -22.72 29.23 18.21
CA VAL A 53 -23.40 28.55 19.34
C VAL A 53 -22.35 28.16 20.40
N GLN A 54 -22.61 28.50 21.67
CA GLN A 54 -21.81 28.11 22.83
C GLN A 54 -22.51 26.99 23.64
N LYS A 55 -21.65 26.17 24.29
CA LYS A 55 -21.82 25.50 25.60
C LYS A 55 -22.77 24.30 25.72
N ALA A 56 -22.18 23.13 25.97
CA ALA A 56 -22.40 22.35 27.19
C ALA A 56 -21.19 21.43 27.43
N LYS A 57 -20.65 21.47 28.65
CA LYS A 57 -19.66 20.52 29.17
C LYS A 57 -20.39 19.23 29.52
N ASP A 58 -19.84 18.08 29.18
CA ASP A 58 -19.87 16.97 30.12
C ASP A 58 -18.71 15.99 29.92
N SER A 59 -18.25 15.50 31.07
CA SER A 59 -16.94 14.89 31.27
C SER A 59 -17.00 13.41 30.94
N LEU A 60 -16.45 12.99 29.79
CA LEU A 60 -16.12 11.59 29.55
C LEU A 60 -14.61 11.44 29.46
N LYS A 61 -14.04 10.77 30.46
CA LYS A 61 -12.65 10.27 30.47
C LYS A 61 -12.49 9.27 29.31
N GLN A 62 -12.25 9.79 28.11
CA GLN A 62 -11.72 9.01 27.02
C GLN A 62 -10.24 8.77 27.35
N THR A 63 -9.89 7.52 27.63
CA THR A 63 -8.50 7.08 27.47
C THR A 63 -8.13 7.38 26.02
N GLU A 64 -7.41 8.48 25.82
CA GLU A 64 -6.85 8.85 24.53
C GLU A 64 -6.02 7.67 24.05
N LYS A 65 -6.58 6.88 23.13
CA LYS A 65 -5.76 6.09 22.23
C LYS A 65 -4.91 7.13 21.53
N LYS A 66 -3.65 7.27 21.96
CA LYS A 66 -2.66 8.13 21.33
C LYS A 66 -2.73 7.81 19.84
N LYS A 67 -3.40 8.66 19.06
CA LYS A 67 -3.20 8.71 17.62
C LYS A 67 -1.72 8.97 17.52
N ILE A 68 -0.95 7.94 17.17
CA ILE A 68 0.45 8.10 16.85
C ILE A 68 0.42 9.09 15.69
N LYS A 69 0.68 10.36 16.00
CA LYS A 69 0.93 11.39 15.02
C LYS A 69 2.26 10.95 14.44
N ILE A 70 2.20 10.11 13.41
CA ILE A 70 3.38 9.70 12.65
C ILE A 70 3.93 11.04 12.18
N GLU A 71 5.03 11.47 12.82
CA GLU A 71 5.74 12.64 12.36
C GLU A 71 6.05 12.37 10.90
N TYR A 72 5.70 13.31 10.03
CA TYR A 72 5.88 13.24 8.57
C TYR A 72 7.25 12.64 8.16
N LYS A 73 8.27 12.82 9.00
CA LYS A 73 9.64 12.33 8.84
C LYS A 73 9.85 10.83 9.17
N GLN A 74 9.06 10.24 10.07
CA GLN A 74 9.02 8.77 10.24
C GLN A 74 8.49 8.10 8.97
N GLN A 75 7.54 8.75 8.29
CA GLN A 75 6.99 8.25 7.02
C GLN A 75 8.05 8.28 5.91
N GLU A 76 8.84 9.34 5.79
CA GLU A 76 9.99 9.42 4.85
C GLU A 76 11.06 8.36 5.15
N CYS A 77 11.40 8.14 6.43
CA CYS A 77 12.31 7.06 6.82
C CYS A 77 11.76 5.70 6.39
N THR A 78 10.47 5.43 6.62
CA THR A 78 9.87 4.18 6.14
C THR A 78 9.91 4.06 4.62
N GLU A 79 9.75 5.16 3.86
CA GLU A 79 9.86 5.18 2.40
C GLU A 79 11.27 4.82 1.92
N GLU A 80 12.31 5.45 2.48
CA GLU A 80 13.70 5.09 2.16
C GLU A 80 13.97 3.61 2.48
N LEU A 81 13.44 3.08 3.59
CA LEU A 81 13.59 1.67 3.96
C LEU A 81 12.93 0.71 2.96
N TYR A 82 11.78 1.06 2.37
CA TYR A 82 11.12 0.24 1.33
C TYR A 82 11.98 0.12 0.06
N GLN A 83 12.77 1.15 -0.27
CA GLN A 83 13.60 1.16 -1.47
C GLN A 83 14.89 0.33 -1.33
N THR A 84 15.29 0.01 -0.10
CA THR A 84 16.48 -0.82 0.17
C THR A 84 16.32 -2.25 -0.34
N LEU A 85 17.45 -2.96 -0.52
CA LEU A 85 17.43 -4.38 -0.88
C LEU A 85 16.65 -5.22 0.13
N LYS A 86 16.81 -4.93 1.43
CA LYS A 86 16.05 -5.57 2.50
C LYS A 86 14.56 -5.22 2.43
N GLY A 87 14.23 -3.96 2.16
CA GLY A 87 12.85 -3.51 1.98
C GLY A 87 12.14 -4.27 0.86
N LYS A 88 12.81 -4.41 -0.29
CA LYS A 88 12.31 -5.19 -1.43
C LYS A 88 12.12 -6.67 -1.09
N LEU A 89 13.04 -7.28 -0.34
CA LEU A 89 12.88 -8.66 0.15
C LEU A 89 11.64 -8.81 1.03
N VAL A 90 11.43 -7.88 1.97
CA VAL A 90 10.27 -7.90 2.87
C VAL A 90 8.96 -7.69 2.09
N GLN A 91 8.93 -6.74 1.15
CA GLN A 91 7.77 -6.51 0.30
C GLN A 91 7.41 -7.77 -0.50
N GLN A 92 8.41 -8.39 -1.11
CA GLN A 92 8.21 -9.65 -1.84
C GLN A 92 7.72 -10.77 -0.92
N LEU A 93 8.28 -10.90 0.29
CA LEU A 93 7.81 -11.88 1.26
C LEU A 93 6.35 -11.62 1.67
N LEU A 94 5.97 -10.36 1.90
CA LEU A 94 4.61 -9.99 2.28
C LEU A 94 3.57 -10.29 1.21
N CYS A 95 3.90 -10.33 -0.08
CA CYS A 95 2.94 -10.75 -1.11
C CYS A 95 2.56 -12.24 -1.01
N ARG A 96 3.37 -13.05 -0.31
CA ARG A 96 3.28 -14.51 -0.32
C ARG A 96 3.59 -15.13 1.05
N TRP A 97 3.43 -14.36 2.12
CA TRP A 97 3.82 -14.77 3.48
C TRP A 97 3.09 -16.04 3.92
N TRP A 98 1.83 -16.18 3.46
CA TRP A 98 0.94 -17.30 3.76
C TRP A 98 1.46 -18.65 3.24
N TYR A 99 2.42 -18.66 2.31
CA TYR A 99 3.07 -19.89 1.85
C TYR A 99 4.25 -20.32 2.72
N ALA A 100 4.78 -19.45 3.59
CA ALA A 100 5.96 -19.76 4.40
C ALA A 100 5.71 -19.77 5.91
N ILE A 101 4.72 -19.01 6.36
CA ILE A 101 4.45 -18.70 7.76
C ILE A 101 3.01 -19.03 8.07
N GLU A 102 2.81 -19.76 9.16
CA GLU A 102 1.52 -20.00 9.75
C GLU A 102 1.24 -18.91 10.78
N TRP A 103 0.27 -18.05 10.50
CA TRP A 103 -0.20 -17.05 11.45
C TRP A 103 -1.71 -16.90 11.34
N PRO A 104 -2.44 -16.91 12.46
CA PRO A 104 -1.97 -17.05 13.85
C PRO A 104 -1.53 -18.49 14.20
N VAL A 105 -0.57 -18.63 15.13
CA VAL A 105 0.01 -19.94 15.54
C VAL A 105 -0.96 -20.78 16.38
N GLN A 106 -1.93 -20.13 17.03
CA GLN A 106 -2.98 -20.79 17.81
C GLN A 106 -4.30 -20.01 17.67
N ASP A 107 -5.41 -20.74 17.72
CA ASP A 107 -6.78 -20.21 17.69
C ASP A 107 -7.11 -19.62 19.07
N THR A 108 -6.40 -18.55 19.47
CA THR A 108 -6.68 -17.82 20.71
C THR A 108 -7.87 -16.88 20.47
N SER A 109 -9.02 -17.48 20.20
CA SER A 109 -10.29 -16.80 19.96
C SER A 109 -10.85 -16.32 21.30
N ASN A 110 -10.26 -15.25 21.84
CA ASN A 110 -10.89 -14.48 22.91
C ASN A 110 -12.01 -13.65 22.28
N LYS A 111 -13.12 -14.32 21.95
CA LYS A 111 -14.27 -13.71 21.29
C LYS A 111 -14.78 -12.52 22.11
N PRO A 112 -14.75 -11.30 21.57
CA PRO A 112 -15.31 -10.14 22.24
C PRO A 112 -16.82 -10.34 22.44
N PRO A 113 -17.40 -9.90 23.56
CA PRO A 113 -18.85 -9.99 23.77
C PRO A 113 -19.59 -9.18 22.69
N LYS A 114 -20.78 -9.67 22.30
CA LYS A 114 -21.65 -9.00 21.29
C LYS A 114 -20.97 -8.76 19.94
N SER A 115 -20.03 -9.64 19.58
CA SER A 115 -19.33 -9.60 18.31
C SER A 115 -19.59 -10.85 17.46
N GLN A 116 -19.46 -10.68 16.17
CA GLN A 116 -19.54 -11.73 15.17
C GLN A 116 -18.18 -11.86 14.50
N GLU A 117 -17.71 -13.10 14.33
CA GLU A 117 -16.48 -13.37 13.60
C GLU A 117 -16.69 -13.09 12.11
N LEU A 118 -15.70 -12.48 11.47
CA LEU A 118 -15.72 -12.20 10.04
C LEU A 118 -15.40 -13.47 9.26
N ASP A 119 -16.26 -13.81 8.31
CA ASP A 119 -16.05 -14.97 7.46
C ASP A 119 -14.73 -14.83 6.66
N GLY A 120 -13.97 -15.92 6.57
CA GLY A 120 -12.62 -15.92 6.00
C GLY A 120 -11.54 -15.23 6.83
N PHE A 121 -11.87 -14.55 7.94
CA PHE A 121 -10.92 -13.84 8.80
C PHE A 121 -11.00 -14.31 10.25
N ARG A 122 -10.53 -15.54 10.49
CA ARG A 122 -10.50 -16.12 11.84
C ARG A 122 -9.79 -15.19 12.84
N GLY A 123 -10.41 -15.00 14.01
CA GLY A 123 -9.92 -14.13 15.08
C GLY A 123 -10.15 -12.62 14.85
N ALA A 124 -10.77 -12.21 13.74
CA ALA A 124 -11.24 -10.85 13.51
C ALA A 124 -12.75 -10.77 13.72
N PHE A 125 -13.20 -9.82 14.53
CA PHE A 125 -14.59 -9.70 14.97
C PHE A 125 -15.16 -8.34 14.64
N ILE A 126 -16.41 -8.29 14.20
CA ILE A 126 -17.19 -7.06 14.08
C ILE A 126 -18.16 -6.96 15.26
N LEU A 127 -18.20 -5.81 15.93
CA LEU A 127 -19.18 -5.55 16.98
C LEU A 127 -20.56 -5.35 16.35
N VAL A 128 -21.51 -6.23 16.69
CA VAL A 128 -22.87 -6.22 16.13
C VAL A 128 -23.88 -5.52 17.02
N LYS A 129 -23.57 -5.31 18.31
CA LYS A 129 -24.47 -4.63 19.27
C LYS A 129 -23.68 -3.80 20.27
N GLY A 130 -24.25 -2.66 20.68
CA GLY A 130 -23.70 -1.78 21.71
C GLY A 130 -22.97 -0.55 21.16
N GLU A 131 -22.27 0.15 22.06
CA GLU A 131 -21.45 1.30 21.70
C GLU A 131 -20.25 0.84 20.86
N GLY A 132 -20.03 1.47 19.69
CA GLY A 132 -19.03 1.01 18.73
C GLY A 132 -19.51 -0.11 17.80
N MET A 133 -20.82 -0.24 17.56
CA MET A 133 -21.37 -1.07 16.48
C MET A 133 -20.67 -0.79 15.15
N GLY A 134 -20.28 -1.85 14.43
CA GLY A 134 -19.53 -1.76 13.18
C GLY A 134 -18.00 -1.64 13.36
N SER A 135 -17.49 -1.52 14.60
CA SER A 135 -16.04 -1.57 14.83
C SER A 135 -15.49 -2.99 14.66
N ILE A 136 -14.33 -3.08 14.03
CA ILE A 136 -13.61 -4.34 13.82
C ILE A 136 -12.50 -4.46 14.87
N THR A 137 -12.47 -5.58 15.57
CA THR A 137 -11.45 -5.92 16.56
C THR A 137 -10.73 -7.19 16.12
N ASP A 138 -9.43 -7.08 15.89
CA ASP A 138 -8.54 -8.21 15.63
C ASP A 138 -8.01 -8.71 16.98
N THR A 139 -8.35 -9.95 17.36
CA THR A 139 -7.94 -10.57 18.62
C THR A 139 -6.72 -11.47 18.48
N ARG A 140 -6.22 -11.63 17.24
CA ARG A 140 -5.04 -12.46 16.97
C ARG A 140 -3.80 -11.86 17.66
N PRO A 141 -2.85 -12.70 18.06
CA PRO A 141 -1.62 -12.22 18.70
C PRO A 141 -0.86 -11.29 17.74
N ALA A 142 -0.42 -10.14 18.27
CA ALA A 142 0.44 -9.22 17.53
C ALA A 142 1.83 -9.84 17.25
N ASN A 143 2.24 -10.82 18.05
CA ASN A 143 3.46 -11.57 17.81
C ASN A 143 3.34 -12.44 16.55
N GLY A 144 4.38 -12.45 15.73
CA GLY A 144 4.39 -13.17 14.46
C GLY A 144 3.49 -12.57 13.38
N LYS A 145 2.85 -11.42 13.63
CA LYS A 145 1.97 -10.78 12.65
C LYS A 145 2.78 -10.44 11.39
N PRO A 146 2.40 -10.95 10.21
CA PRO A 146 3.07 -10.65 8.96
C PRO A 146 2.87 -9.17 8.62
N SER A 147 3.85 -8.36 9.00
CA SER A 147 3.87 -6.92 8.77
C SER A 147 5.27 -6.51 8.35
N PHE A 148 5.36 -5.40 7.63
CA PHE A 148 6.65 -4.91 7.14
C PHE A 148 7.65 -4.73 8.28
N LEU A 149 7.27 -4.01 9.33
CA LEU A 149 8.14 -3.77 10.48
C LEU A 149 8.56 -5.06 11.19
N HIS A 150 7.65 -6.03 11.32
CA HIS A 150 7.96 -7.32 11.94
C HIS A 150 9.04 -8.08 11.16
N PHE A 151 8.88 -8.23 9.84
CA PHE A 151 9.89 -8.92 9.03
C PHE A 151 11.16 -8.09 8.84
N PHE A 152 11.05 -6.77 8.75
CA PHE A 152 12.21 -5.89 8.57
C PHE A 152 13.14 -5.90 9.80
N ALA A 153 12.60 -6.18 10.99
CA ALA A 153 13.39 -6.38 12.20
C ALA A 153 14.21 -7.69 12.20
N LEU A 154 13.86 -8.68 11.37
CA LEU A 154 14.61 -9.92 11.25
C LEU A 154 15.91 -9.72 10.45
N PRO A 155 16.94 -10.57 10.64
CA PRO A 155 18.13 -10.57 9.79
C PRO A 155 17.78 -10.83 8.32
N SER A 156 18.46 -10.17 7.38
CA SER A 156 18.14 -10.31 5.94
C SER A 156 18.23 -11.76 5.45
N LYS A 157 19.14 -12.55 6.03
CA LYS A 157 19.27 -13.99 5.75
C LYS A 157 18.03 -14.81 6.14
N GLN A 158 17.38 -14.48 7.25
CA GLN A 158 16.15 -15.15 7.65
C GLN A 158 15.00 -14.79 6.71
N ILE A 159 14.89 -13.52 6.32
CA ILE A 159 13.87 -13.03 5.37
C ILE A 159 14.04 -13.72 4.01
N GLN A 160 15.28 -13.83 3.52
CA GLN A 160 15.59 -14.56 2.28
C GLN A 160 15.17 -16.02 2.37
N THR A 161 15.51 -16.71 3.47
CA THR A 161 15.14 -18.11 3.68
C THR A 161 13.62 -18.30 3.65
N LEU A 162 12.88 -17.42 4.33
CA LEU A 162 11.41 -17.42 4.34
C LEU A 162 10.84 -17.14 2.95
N LEU A 163 11.42 -16.21 2.20
CA LEU A 163 11.00 -15.87 0.85
C LEU A 163 11.18 -17.04 -0.13
N VAL A 164 12.33 -17.71 -0.08
CA VAL A 164 12.61 -18.91 -0.89
C VAL A 164 11.63 -20.03 -0.53
N LYS A 165 11.41 -20.28 0.76
CA LYS A 165 10.41 -21.24 1.24
C LYS A 165 9.01 -20.89 0.71
N ALA A 166 8.63 -19.62 0.72
CA ALA A 166 7.34 -19.16 0.20
C ALA A 166 7.20 -19.45 -1.30
N TYR A 167 8.22 -19.14 -2.11
CA TYR A 167 8.21 -19.45 -3.54
C TYR A 167 8.12 -20.95 -3.80
N GLN A 168 8.89 -21.77 -3.09
CA GLN A 168 8.86 -23.22 -3.25
C GLN A 168 7.47 -23.79 -2.93
N ASN A 169 6.84 -23.33 -1.86
CA ASN A 169 5.49 -23.75 -1.49
C ASN A 169 4.43 -23.23 -2.46
N GLN A 170 4.57 -21.98 -2.94
CA GLN A 170 3.70 -21.43 -3.98
C GLN A 170 3.78 -22.25 -5.27
N ILE A 171 4.99 -22.62 -5.72
CA ILE A 171 5.20 -23.48 -6.88
C ILE A 171 4.55 -24.86 -6.68
N LYS A 172 4.71 -25.47 -5.51
CA LYS A 172 4.07 -26.77 -5.19
C LYS A 172 2.55 -26.68 -5.25
N THR A 173 1.96 -25.64 -4.65
CA THR A 173 0.51 -25.41 -4.68
C THR A 173 0.03 -25.17 -6.12
N LEU A 174 0.76 -24.36 -6.89
CA LEU A 174 0.41 -24.09 -8.29
C LEU A 174 0.42 -25.37 -9.14
N ILE A 175 1.46 -26.20 -9.03
CA ILE A 175 1.54 -27.49 -9.74
C ILE A 175 0.37 -28.40 -9.34
N LYS A 176 -0.02 -28.40 -8.06
CA LYS A 176 -1.12 -29.23 -7.56
C LYS A 176 -2.47 -28.83 -8.15
N HIS A 177 -2.72 -27.53 -8.36
CA HIS A 177 -4.03 -27.03 -8.81
C HIS A 177 -4.13 -26.84 -10.33
N GLU A 178 -3.06 -26.39 -10.99
CA GLU A 178 -3.05 -26.02 -12.41
C GLU A 178 -2.17 -26.93 -13.28
N GLY A 179 -1.36 -27.80 -12.65
CA GLY A 179 -0.45 -28.71 -13.36
C GLY A 179 0.90 -28.09 -13.72
N THR A 180 1.74 -28.86 -14.41
CA THR A 180 3.14 -28.52 -14.72
C THR A 180 3.31 -27.49 -15.83
N GLN A 181 2.25 -27.19 -16.58
CA GLN A 181 2.25 -26.26 -17.71
C GLN A 181 1.67 -24.87 -17.37
N ALA A 182 1.47 -24.58 -16.07
CA ALA A 182 0.97 -23.28 -15.65
C ALA A 182 1.94 -22.16 -16.10
N PRO A 183 1.45 -21.10 -16.77
CA PRO A 183 2.29 -20.06 -17.38
C PRO A 183 3.14 -19.31 -16.32
N LEU A 184 2.62 -19.19 -15.11
CA LEU A 184 3.26 -18.49 -14.00
C LEU A 184 4.48 -19.26 -13.41
N LEU A 185 4.63 -20.56 -13.69
CA LEU A 185 5.70 -21.38 -13.10
C LEU A 185 7.11 -20.91 -13.49
N ALA A 186 7.28 -20.51 -14.75
CA ALA A 186 8.58 -20.04 -15.24
C ALA A 186 9.02 -18.76 -14.52
N GLU A 187 8.08 -17.83 -14.31
CA GLU A 187 8.32 -16.58 -13.60
C GLU A 187 8.63 -16.83 -12.12
N LEU A 188 7.85 -17.67 -11.43
CA LEU A 188 8.08 -17.99 -10.02
C LEU A 188 9.43 -18.67 -9.79
N ARG A 189 9.84 -19.57 -10.69
CA ARG A 189 11.16 -20.22 -10.61
C ARG A 189 12.29 -19.21 -10.80
N ARG A 190 12.16 -18.31 -11.76
CA ARG A 190 13.13 -17.22 -11.97
C ARG A 190 13.22 -16.32 -10.74
N ALA A 191 12.08 -15.91 -10.20
CA ALA A 191 12.01 -15.07 -9.01
C ALA A 191 12.60 -15.76 -7.77
N CYS A 192 12.39 -17.07 -7.61
CA CYS A 192 13.01 -17.88 -6.56
C CYS A 192 14.55 -17.87 -6.67
N GLN A 193 15.08 -18.12 -7.86
CA GLN A 193 16.53 -18.08 -8.09
C GLN A 193 17.13 -16.69 -7.87
N THR A 194 16.40 -15.63 -8.26
CA THR A 194 16.84 -14.25 -7.97
C THR A 194 16.89 -14.00 -6.47
N ALA A 195 15.88 -14.45 -5.72
CA ALA A 195 15.86 -14.32 -4.26
C ALA A 195 17.02 -15.06 -3.58
N GLU A 196 17.37 -16.27 -4.05
CA GLU A 196 18.50 -17.05 -3.55
C GLU A 196 19.86 -16.37 -3.77
N LYS A 197 20.01 -15.66 -4.89
CA LYS A 197 21.26 -14.97 -5.26
C LYS A 197 21.44 -13.61 -4.59
N MET A 198 20.47 -13.14 -3.82
CA MET A 198 20.58 -11.84 -3.17
C MET A 198 21.64 -11.83 -2.07
N ASP A 199 22.47 -10.78 -2.07
CA ASP A 199 23.46 -10.53 -1.03
C ASP A 199 22.78 -9.96 0.22
N THR A 200 22.69 -10.79 1.26
CA THR A 200 22.04 -10.45 2.53
C THR A 200 22.90 -9.54 3.41
N GLU A 201 24.22 -9.63 3.32
CA GLU A 201 25.13 -8.84 4.16
C GLU A 201 25.16 -7.38 3.70
N LYS A 202 25.19 -7.18 2.37
CA LYS A 202 25.05 -5.85 1.77
C LYS A 202 23.70 -5.24 2.07
N ALA A 203 22.62 -6.04 2.09
CA ALA A 203 21.29 -5.56 2.43
C ALA A 203 21.21 -5.01 3.86
N ASP A 204 21.74 -5.74 4.86
CA ASP A 204 21.76 -5.28 6.25
C ASP A 204 22.70 -4.07 6.44
N THR A 205 23.86 -4.05 5.77
CA THR A 205 24.80 -2.93 5.83
C THR A 205 24.21 -1.63 5.29
N ASN A 206 23.50 -1.70 4.15
CA ASN A 206 22.83 -0.55 3.56
C ASN A 206 21.77 0.03 4.50
N VAL A 207 20.95 -0.83 5.12
CA VAL A 207 19.93 -0.42 6.10
C VAL A 207 20.59 0.26 7.31
N ALA A 208 21.66 -0.32 7.85
CA ALA A 208 22.39 0.27 8.98
C ALA A 208 22.93 1.67 8.67
N SER A 209 23.39 1.91 7.43
CA SER A 209 23.86 3.22 7.01
C SER A 209 22.75 4.27 6.96
N ILE A 210 21.57 3.89 6.46
CA ILE A 210 20.38 4.75 6.40
C ILE A 210 19.90 5.09 7.80
N LEU A 211 19.77 4.10 8.69
CA LEU A 211 19.36 4.32 10.07
C LEU A 211 20.33 5.27 10.82
N LYS A 212 21.64 5.13 10.61
CA LYS A 212 22.64 6.06 11.16
C LYS A 212 22.47 7.49 10.63
N LYS A 213 22.17 7.67 9.34
CA LYS A 213 21.90 8.98 8.73
C LYS A 213 20.73 9.66 9.43
N TYR A 214 19.62 8.95 9.63
CA TYR A 214 18.45 9.47 10.32
C TYR A 214 18.70 9.75 11.81
N GLN A 215 19.49 8.90 12.50
CA GLN A 215 19.87 9.15 13.89
C GLN A 215 20.69 10.44 14.04
N LYS A 216 21.68 10.66 13.16
CA LYS A 216 22.47 11.90 13.15
C LYS A 216 21.62 13.13 12.86
N PHE A 217 20.70 13.02 11.89
CA PHE A 217 19.78 14.09 11.56
C PHE A 217 18.85 14.45 12.72
N ALA A 218 18.32 13.45 13.44
CA ALA A 218 17.50 13.65 14.62
C ALA A 218 18.29 14.38 15.74
N GLN A 219 19.55 14.03 15.95
CA GLN A 219 20.44 14.71 16.91
C GLN A 219 20.67 16.18 16.53
N GLN A 220 20.89 16.49 15.25
CA GLN A 220 21.09 17.88 14.78
C GLN A 220 19.87 18.77 15.01
N ILE A 221 18.66 18.23 14.79
CA ILE A 221 17.41 18.94 15.07
C ILE A 221 17.27 19.21 16.57
N ALA A 222 17.53 18.20 17.41
CA ALA A 222 17.41 18.34 18.86
C ALA A 222 18.43 19.35 19.43
N SER A 223 19.63 19.46 18.85
CA SER A 223 20.63 20.47 19.25
C SER A 223 20.34 21.89 18.75
N SER A 224 19.37 22.05 17.85
CA SER A 224 18.99 23.35 17.27
C SER A 224 17.73 23.96 17.93
N GLN A 225 17.20 23.33 18.98
CA GLN A 225 16.08 23.78 19.80
C GLN A 225 16.57 24.19 21.19
#